data_AF-A0A6P8ZX61-F1
#
_entry.id   AF-A0A6P8ZX61-F1
#
_cell.length_a   1.000
_cell.length_b   1.000
_cell.length_c   1.000
_cell.angle_alpha   90.00
_cell.angle_beta   90.00
_cell.angle_gamma   90.00
#
_symmetry.space_group_name_H-M   'P 1'
#
loop_
_entity.id
_entity.type
_entity.pdbx_description
1 polymer ?
#
loop_
_entity_poly.entity_id
_entity_poly.type
_entity_poly.pdbx_seq_one_letter_code
_entity_poly.pdbx_strand_id
1 'polypeptide(L)'
;MYYKSASIDRSSRTLTMASKIVIVLCFALFVAAVAKSLYTDKQVADLNGRIAKCLSHLPAGPSNACRVSAGTTPIKQGAKRESRVEPIVACLTKAGISQGGPLQGAKQCLTEQLWSPI
;
A
#
# COMPACT_ATOMS: atom_id res chain seq x y z
N MET A 1 9.56 -29.59 -61.01
CA MET A 1 8.17 -30.08 -60.78
C MET A 1 8.13 -30.80 -59.43
N TYR A 2 7.22 -30.34 -58.55
CA TYR A 2 6.51 -30.98 -57.42
C TYR A 2 7.13 -32.12 -56.57
N TYR A 3 7.27 -31.79 -55.26
CA TYR A 3 6.87 -32.48 -54.00
C TYR A 3 6.98 -34.00 -53.79
N LYS A 4 7.61 -34.37 -52.66
CA LYS A 4 7.01 -35.31 -51.67
C LYS A 4 7.54 -35.09 -50.24
N SER A 5 6.65 -34.70 -49.33
CA SER A 5 6.74 -34.74 -47.85
C SER A 5 6.69 -36.21 -47.36
N ALA A 6 7.00 -36.66 -46.14
CA ALA A 6 7.43 -36.13 -44.85
C ALA A 6 7.88 -37.36 -44.01
N SER A 7 8.65 -37.15 -42.94
CA SER A 7 8.50 -37.93 -41.70
C SER A 7 9.12 -37.17 -40.53
N ILE A 8 8.26 -36.76 -39.61
CA ILE A 8 8.54 -36.14 -38.32
C ILE A 8 8.81 -37.25 -37.30
N ASP A 9 9.92 -37.20 -36.57
CA ASP A 9 10.02 -37.80 -35.22
C ASP A 9 11.13 -37.05 -34.43
N ARG A 10 10.79 -36.02 -33.66
CA ARG A 10 10.34 -36.03 -32.25
C ARG A 10 11.43 -36.45 -31.24
N SER A 11 12.53 -35.69 -31.18
CA SER A 11 13.42 -35.70 -30.01
C SER A 11 13.88 -34.28 -29.63
N SER A 12 12.92 -33.42 -29.30
CA SER A 12 13.14 -32.03 -28.88
C SER A 12 12.29 -31.67 -27.65
N ARG A 13 12.31 -32.50 -26.60
CA ARG A 13 11.43 -32.30 -25.42
C ARG A 13 12.11 -32.45 -24.06
N THR A 14 13.41 -32.20 -23.95
CA THR A 14 14.12 -32.26 -22.66
C THR A 14 15.04 -31.07 -22.38
N LEU A 15 14.86 -29.94 -23.06
CA LEU A 15 15.64 -28.71 -22.85
C LEU A 15 14.75 -27.47 -23.00
N THR A 16 13.67 -27.33 -22.21
CA THR A 16 12.79 -26.14 -22.37
C THR A 16 11.90 -25.76 -21.18
N MET A 17 12.20 -26.21 -19.95
CA MET A 17 11.41 -25.81 -18.78
C MET A 17 12.21 -24.99 -17.76
N ALA A 18 13.44 -25.39 -17.44
CA ALA A 18 14.26 -24.70 -16.44
C ALA A 18 14.69 -23.28 -16.85
N SER A 19 14.98 -23.05 -18.14
CA SER A 19 15.49 -21.75 -18.64
C SER A 19 14.44 -20.63 -18.66
N LYS A 20 13.15 -20.96 -18.78
CA LYS A 20 12.07 -19.96 -18.80
C LYS A 20 11.70 -19.45 -17.40
N ILE A 21 11.85 -20.30 -16.38
CA ILE A 21 11.51 -19.97 -14.99
C ILE A 21 12.51 -18.97 -14.39
N VAL A 22 13.80 -19.09 -14.73
CA VAL A 22 14.85 -18.17 -14.23
C VAL A 22 14.70 -16.76 -14.79
N ILE A 23 14.30 -16.61 -16.06
CA ILE A 23 14.10 -15.29 -16.69
C ILE A 23 12.87 -14.58 -16.11
N VAL A 24 11.79 -15.33 -15.82
CA VAL A 24 10.58 -14.78 -15.17
C VAL A 24 10.86 -14.37 -13.72
N LEU A 25 11.65 -15.15 -12.97
CA LEU A 25 12.05 -14.80 -11.60
C LEU A 25 12.96 -13.56 -11.55
N CYS A 26 13.88 -13.37 -12.49
CA CYS A 26 14.73 -12.17 -12.55
C CYS A 26 13.95 -10.89 -12.91
N PHE A 27 12.94 -10.98 -13.78
CA PHE A 27 12.08 -9.83 -14.09
C PHE A 27 11.13 -9.48 -12.94
N ALA A 28 10.67 -10.45 -12.15
CA ALA A 28 9.83 -10.22 -10.99
C ALA A 28 10.58 -9.56 -9.81
N LEU A 29 11.90 -9.78 -9.69
CA LEU A 29 12.74 -9.20 -8.62
C LEU A 29 13.20 -7.75 -8.92
N PHE A 30 13.24 -7.33 -10.19
CA PHE A 30 13.66 -5.96 -10.56
C PHE A 30 12.55 -4.90 -10.44
N VAL A 31 11.29 -5.32 -10.26
CA VAL A 31 10.18 -4.41 -9.88
C VAL A 31 10.08 -4.30 -8.36
N ALA A 32 11.19 -4.43 -7.64
CA ALA A 32 11.32 -3.96 -6.27
C ALA A 32 11.24 -2.42 -6.31
N ALA A 33 10.00 -1.96 -6.26
CA ALA A 33 9.53 -0.60 -6.23
C ALA A 33 10.50 0.34 -5.51
N VAL A 34 11.14 1.22 -6.29
CA VAL A 34 11.59 2.51 -5.76
C VAL A 34 10.32 3.28 -5.43
N ALA A 35 9.78 3.06 -4.24
CA ALA A 35 8.69 3.85 -3.68
C ALA A 35 9.23 5.28 -3.47
N LYS A 36 9.17 6.08 -4.54
CA LYS A 36 9.45 7.51 -4.45
C LYS A 36 8.45 8.08 -3.46
N SER A 37 8.94 8.60 -2.33
CA SER A 37 8.08 9.25 -1.36
C SER A 37 7.32 10.37 -2.05
N LEU A 38 5.99 10.31 -1.99
CA LEU A 38 5.11 11.34 -2.55
C LEU A 38 5.21 12.66 -1.78
N TYR A 39 5.81 12.63 -0.58
CA TYR A 39 5.83 13.73 0.37
C TYR A 39 7.23 13.92 0.94
N THR A 40 7.60 15.17 1.20
CA THR A 40 8.81 15.51 1.96
C THR A 40 8.63 15.16 3.44
N ASP A 41 9.73 15.00 4.19
CA ASP A 41 9.65 14.76 5.64
C ASP A 41 8.85 15.83 6.38
N LYS A 42 8.96 17.10 5.93
CA LYS A 42 8.17 18.21 6.48
C LYS A 42 6.67 18.04 6.21
N GLN A 43 6.28 17.64 5.00
CA GLN A 43 4.87 17.37 4.67
C GLN A 43 4.34 16.17 5.44
N VAL A 44 5.14 15.12 5.63
CA VAL A 44 4.74 13.98 6.46
C VAL A 44 4.59 14.39 7.93
N ALA A 45 5.45 15.24 8.45
CA ALA A 45 5.33 15.78 9.81
C ALA A 45 4.05 16.62 9.98
N ASP A 46 3.72 17.46 8.99
CA ASP A 46 2.47 18.24 8.98
C ASP A 46 1.24 17.31 8.96
N LEU A 47 1.21 16.32 8.05
CA LEU A 47 0.16 15.30 8.00
C LEU A 47 0.04 14.52 9.31
N ASN A 48 1.16 14.16 9.93
CA ASN A 48 1.18 13.47 11.21
C ASN A 48 0.55 14.32 12.34
N GLY A 49 0.82 15.62 12.34
CA GLY A 49 0.21 16.59 13.26
C GLY A 49 -1.30 16.69 13.06
N ARG A 50 -1.74 16.79 11.80
CA ARG A 50 -3.17 16.83 11.45
C ARG A 50 -3.91 15.55 11.85
N ILE A 51 -3.35 14.38 11.53
CA ILE A 51 -3.92 13.08 11.93
C ILE A 51 -3.98 12.98 13.45
N ALA A 52 -2.91 13.36 14.16
CA ALA A 52 -2.88 13.34 15.63
C ALA A 52 -3.97 14.23 16.24
N LYS A 53 -4.19 15.43 15.67
CA LYS A 53 -5.24 16.35 16.09
C LYS A 53 -6.63 15.70 15.97
N CYS A 54 -6.92 15.04 14.85
CA CYS A 54 -8.19 14.33 14.65
C CYS A 54 -8.41 13.16 15.60
N LEU A 55 -7.33 12.54 16.09
CA LEU A 55 -7.38 11.39 17.00
C LEU A 55 -7.21 11.78 18.47
N SER A 56 -7.07 13.07 18.79
CA SER A 56 -6.76 13.57 20.14
C SER A 56 -7.84 13.25 21.18
N HIS A 57 -9.09 13.12 20.75
CA HIS A 57 -10.22 12.78 21.61
C HIS A 57 -10.40 11.27 21.82
N LEU A 58 -9.58 10.45 21.16
CA LEU A 58 -9.62 8.99 21.25
C LEU A 58 -8.49 8.49 22.17
N PRO A 59 -8.64 7.30 22.79
CA PRO A 59 -7.63 6.73 23.69
C PRO A 59 -6.24 6.67 23.03
N ALA A 60 -5.25 7.30 23.68
CA ALA A 60 -3.95 7.58 23.08
C ALA A 60 -3.19 6.34 22.56
N GLY A 61 -3.32 5.18 23.23
CA GLY A 61 -2.67 3.93 22.83
C GLY A 61 -3.07 3.47 21.42
N PRO A 62 -4.32 3.03 21.21
CA PRO A 62 -4.79 2.61 19.89
C PRO A 62 -4.74 3.74 18.86
N SER A 63 -5.04 4.99 19.26
CA SER A 63 -4.92 6.16 18.38
C SER A 63 -3.53 6.35 17.83
N ASN A 64 -2.49 6.29 18.67
CA ASN A 64 -1.11 6.47 18.24
C ASN A 64 -0.63 5.31 17.37
N ALA A 65 -0.96 4.08 17.76
CA ALA A 65 -0.61 2.89 16.98
C ALA A 65 -1.22 2.96 15.57
N CYS A 66 -2.51 3.30 15.46
CA CYS A 66 -3.21 3.41 14.17
C CYS A 66 -2.75 4.62 13.34
N ARG A 67 -2.47 5.76 13.98
CA ARG A 67 -1.86 6.92 13.33
C ARG A 67 -0.56 6.55 12.62
N VAL A 68 0.32 5.82 13.31
CA VAL A 68 1.63 5.47 12.75
C VAL A 68 1.51 4.36 11.71
N SER A 69 0.92 3.22 12.09
CA SER A 69 0.87 2.01 11.24
C SER A 69 -0.01 2.17 10.00
N ALA A 70 -1.19 2.77 10.14
CA ALA A 70 -2.17 2.90 9.06
C ALA A 70 -2.16 4.28 8.40
N GLY A 71 -1.63 5.30 9.07
CA GLY A 71 -1.51 6.66 8.57
C GLY A 71 -0.11 6.97 8.02
N THR A 72 0.83 7.35 8.90
CA THR A 72 2.08 8.01 8.48
C THR A 72 3.12 7.08 7.86
N THR A 73 3.25 5.83 8.33
CA THR A 73 4.19 4.87 7.73
C THR A 73 3.87 4.59 6.25
N PRO A 74 2.61 4.28 5.87
CA PRO A 74 2.24 4.14 4.46
C PRO A 74 2.47 5.42 3.66
N ILE A 75 2.19 6.61 4.23
CA ILE A 75 2.41 7.89 3.56
C ILE A 75 3.89 8.10 3.24
N LYS A 76 4.80 7.77 4.18
CA LYS A 76 6.26 7.78 3.94
C LYS A 76 6.69 6.81 2.85
N GLN A 77 5.97 5.70 2.71
CA GLN A 77 6.18 4.68 1.68
C GLN A 77 5.49 5.02 0.34
N GLY A 78 4.97 6.24 0.17
CA GLY A 78 4.35 6.69 -1.07
C GLY A 78 2.86 6.36 -1.21
N ALA A 79 2.17 6.00 -0.14
CA ALA A 79 0.71 5.93 -0.16
C ALA A 79 0.09 7.34 -0.19
N LYS A 80 -0.95 7.52 -1.02
CA LYS A 80 -1.71 8.78 -1.08
C LYS A 80 -2.37 9.08 0.27
N ARG A 81 -2.22 10.29 0.78
CA ARG A 81 -2.77 10.73 2.08
C ARG A 81 -4.29 10.53 2.19
N GLU A 82 -5.04 10.78 1.11
CA GLU A 82 -6.51 10.69 1.06
C GLU A 82 -6.99 9.25 1.26
N SER A 83 -6.20 8.28 0.80
CA SER A 83 -6.50 6.85 0.92
C SER A 83 -6.34 6.31 2.34
N ARG A 84 -5.89 7.13 3.30
CA ARG A 84 -5.53 6.69 4.66
C ARG A 84 -6.65 6.81 5.68
N VAL A 85 -7.73 7.52 5.36
CA VAL A 85 -8.89 7.66 6.24
C VAL A 85 -9.45 6.27 6.65
N GLU A 86 -9.87 5.47 5.67
CA GLU A 86 -10.49 4.16 5.93
C GLU A 86 -9.56 3.18 6.69
N PRO A 87 -8.28 3.01 6.33
CA PRO A 87 -7.36 2.16 7.10
C PRO A 87 -7.13 2.62 8.54
N ILE A 88 -7.06 3.93 8.78
CA ILE A 88 -6.93 4.46 10.15
C ILE A 88 -8.19 4.10 10.94
N VAL A 89 -9.38 4.36 10.39
CA VAL A 89 -10.67 4.03 11.04
C VAL A 89 -10.81 2.52 11.26
N ALA A 90 -10.42 1.70 10.29
CA ALA A 90 -10.43 0.24 10.40
C ALA A 90 -9.47 -0.25 11.49
N CYS A 91 -8.28 0.35 11.60
CA CYS A 91 -7.35 0.05 12.68
C CYS A 91 -7.94 0.40 14.06
N LEU A 92 -8.56 1.57 14.20
CA LEU A 92 -9.19 2.01 15.45
C LEU A 92 -10.36 1.07 15.84
N THR A 93 -11.16 0.67 14.87
CA THR A 93 -12.25 -0.31 15.07
C THR A 93 -11.69 -1.65 15.55
N LYS A 94 -10.63 -2.17 14.91
CA LYS A 94 -9.95 -3.40 15.33
C LYS A 94 -9.33 -3.30 16.72
N ALA A 95 -8.92 -2.11 17.12
CA ALA A 95 -8.38 -1.83 18.45
C ALA A 95 -9.47 -1.64 19.52
N GLY A 96 -10.75 -1.88 19.18
CA GLY A 96 -11.86 -1.84 20.12
C GLY A 96 -12.48 -0.46 20.33
N ILE A 97 -12.11 0.55 19.51
CA ILE A 97 -12.82 1.83 19.54
C ILE A 97 -14.19 1.65 18.89
N SER A 98 -15.24 1.78 19.70
CA SER A 98 -16.62 1.68 19.25
C SER A 98 -16.90 2.65 18.11
N GLN A 99 -17.69 2.21 17.12
CA GLN A 99 -18.09 3.00 15.95
C GLN A 99 -19.10 4.13 16.27
N GLY A 100 -19.12 4.61 17.51
CA GLY A 100 -19.96 5.71 17.96
C GLY A 100 -19.44 7.08 17.54
N GLY A 101 -20.08 8.12 18.05
CA GLY A 101 -19.78 9.53 17.74
C GLY A 101 -18.29 9.91 17.72
N PRO A 102 -17.45 9.46 18.68
CA PRO A 102 -16.02 9.79 18.66
C PRO A 102 -15.25 9.25 17.45
N LEU A 103 -15.53 8.02 17.02
CA LEU A 103 -14.88 7.44 15.85
C LEU A 103 -15.38 8.10 14.55
N GLN A 104 -16.68 8.42 14.50
CA GLN A 104 -17.27 9.10 13.35
C GLN A 104 -16.75 10.54 13.21
N GLY A 105 -16.61 11.27 14.31
CA GLY A 105 -15.98 12.59 14.34
C GLY A 105 -14.52 12.55 13.92
N ALA A 106 -13.76 11.55 14.40
CA ALA A 106 -12.39 11.32 13.94
C ALA A 106 -12.33 11.04 12.43
N LYS A 107 -13.22 10.21 11.90
CA LYS A 107 -13.31 9.92 10.45
C LYS A 107 -13.58 11.18 9.62
N GLN A 108 -14.52 12.01 10.06
CA GLN A 108 -14.84 13.29 9.39
C GLN A 108 -13.63 14.23 9.41
N CYS A 109 -13.04 14.45 10.58
CA CYS A 109 -11.83 15.27 10.71
C CYS A 109 -10.69 14.76 9.81
N LEU A 110 -10.44 13.46 9.78
CA LEU A 110 -9.40 12.86 8.92
C LEU A 110 -9.67 13.12 7.44
N THR A 111 -10.94 13.03 7.03
CA THR A 111 -11.35 13.31 5.65
C THR A 111 -11.05 14.75 5.29
N GLU A 112 -11.44 15.71 6.12
CA GLU A 112 -11.17 17.14 5.86
C GLU A 112 -9.66 17.44 5.83
N GLN A 113 -8.92 16.93 6.82
CA GLN A 113 -7.52 17.27 6.98
C GLN A 113 -6.61 16.63 5.91
N LEU A 114 -6.92 15.41 5.46
CA LEU A 114 -6.14 14.68 4.47
C LEU A 114 -6.48 15.09 3.03
N TRP A 115 -7.63 15.70 2.79
CA TRP A 115 -7.99 16.25 1.48
C TRP A 115 -7.55 17.71 1.33
N SER A 116 -7.27 18.39 2.44
CA SER A 116 -6.73 19.75 2.43
C SER A 116 -5.32 19.80 1.83
N PRO A 117 -4.96 20.87 1.10
CA PRO A 117 -3.62 21.04 0.56
C PRO A 117 -2.54 21.10 1.66
N ILE A 118 -1.32 20.70 1.28
CA ILE A 118 -0.08 20.67 2.09
C ILE A 118 1.11 21.11 1.24
#